data_AF-N1QG52-F1
#
_entry.id   AF-N1QG52-F1
#
_cell.length_a   1.000
_cell.length_b   1.000
_cell.length_c   1.000
_cell.angle_alpha   90.00
_cell.angle_beta   90.00
_cell.angle_gamma   90.00
#
_symmetry.space_group_name_H-M   'P 1'
#
loop_
_entity.id
_entity.type
_entity.pdbx_description
1 polymer ?
#
loop_
_entity_poly.entity_id
_entity_poly.type
_entity_poly.pdbx_seq_one_letter_code
_entity_poly.pdbx_strand_id
1 'polypeptide(L)'
;MSLIPRTRILDLLKVQCRIFNTTFNPTGQRLGNKVLRQRLRGPALATYYPRRVATFVNLKRMYPGYELYDDFEEDRLEHLQIAKSRGKGAPKKKNSKNETRRGPKKKR
;
A
#
# COMPACT_ATOMS: atom_id res chain seq x y z
N MET A 1 -5.15 -29.63 -55.40
CA MET A 1 -5.34 -28.83 -54.18
C MET A 1 -5.72 -27.42 -54.59
N SER A 2 -6.96 -27.00 -54.31
CA SER A 2 -7.47 -25.70 -54.76
C SER A 2 -6.73 -24.55 -54.06
N LEU A 3 -6.20 -23.62 -54.85
CA LEU A 3 -5.48 -22.45 -54.36
C LEU A 3 -6.49 -21.40 -53.86
N ILE A 4 -6.61 -21.23 -52.53
CA ILE A 4 -7.52 -20.23 -51.94
C ILE A 4 -6.83 -18.86 -51.97
N PRO A 5 -7.49 -17.80 -52.49
CA PRO A 5 -6.89 -16.47 -52.55
C PRO A 5 -6.78 -15.84 -51.15
N ARG A 6 -5.67 -15.12 -50.89
CA ARG A 6 -5.40 -14.44 -49.61
C ARG A 6 -6.50 -13.46 -49.20
N THR A 7 -7.14 -12.80 -50.17
CA THR A 7 -8.24 -11.86 -49.93
C THR A 7 -9.42 -12.53 -49.23
N ARG A 8 -9.84 -13.71 -49.68
CA ARG A 8 -10.92 -14.50 -49.07
C ARG A 8 -10.61 -14.89 -47.63
N ILE A 9 -9.35 -15.22 -47.33
CA ILE A 9 -8.90 -15.54 -45.96
C ILE A 9 -8.98 -14.29 -45.07
N LEU A 10 -8.57 -13.13 -45.57
CA LEU A 10 -8.68 -11.86 -44.82
C LEU A 10 -10.13 -11.46 -44.55
N ASP A 11 -11.03 -11.67 -45.52
CA ASP A 11 -12.46 -11.39 -45.34
C ASP A 11 -13.07 -12.26 -44.24
N LEU A 12 -12.75 -13.56 -44.24
CA LEU A 12 -13.17 -14.47 -43.18
C LEU A 12 -12.66 -14.00 -41.82
N LEU A 13 -11.35 -13.71 -41.71
CA LEU A 13 -10.75 -13.22 -40.46
C LEU A 13 -11.39 -11.92 -39.98
N LYS A 14 -11.73 -11.01 -40.90
CA LYS A 14 -12.43 -9.76 -40.58
C LYS A 14 -13.82 -10.01 -40.01
N VAL A 15 -14.59 -10.93 -40.60
CA VAL A 15 -15.92 -11.33 -40.10
C VAL A 15 -15.80 -12.03 -38.75
N GLN A 16 -14.86 -12.94 -38.59
CA GLN A 16 -14.58 -13.62 -37.33
C GLN A 16 -14.25 -12.60 -36.21
N CYS A 17 -13.35 -11.65 -36.48
CA CYS A 17 -13.01 -10.60 -35.53
C CYS A 17 -14.23 -9.77 -35.10
N ARG A 18 -15.14 -9.49 -36.05
CA ARG A 18 -16.40 -8.80 -35.77
C ARG A 18 -17.36 -9.62 -34.90
N ILE A 19 -17.48 -10.92 -35.15
CA ILE A 19 -18.34 -11.82 -34.36
C ILE A 19 -17.85 -11.91 -32.91
N PHE A 20 -16.53 -12.03 -32.71
CA PHE A 20 -15.95 -12.26 -31.37
C PHE A 20 -15.44 -10.98 -30.69
N ASN A 21 -15.74 -9.80 -31.23
CA ASN A 21 -15.24 -8.52 -30.71
C ASN A 21 -13.71 -8.51 -30.48
N THR A 22 -12.96 -9.07 -31.43
CA THR A 22 -11.49 -9.07 -31.41
C THR A 22 -10.92 -8.08 -32.43
N THR A 23 -9.67 -7.67 -32.23
CA THR A 23 -9.02 -6.67 -33.08
C THR A 23 -8.47 -7.30 -34.37
N PHE A 24 -8.93 -6.82 -35.53
CA PHE A 24 -8.41 -7.19 -36.85
C PHE A 24 -7.21 -6.29 -37.24
N ASN A 25 -6.00 -6.87 -37.33
CA ASN A 25 -4.76 -6.14 -37.66
C ASN A 25 -3.96 -6.83 -38.79
N PRO A 26 -4.38 -6.69 -40.06
CA PRO A 26 -3.77 -7.39 -41.18
C PRO A 26 -2.37 -6.87 -41.56
N THR A 27 -2.01 -5.66 -41.13
CA THR A 27 -0.72 -4.99 -41.39
C THR A 27 0.29 -5.19 -40.28
N GLY A 28 -0.09 -5.83 -39.16
CA GLY A 28 0.82 -6.09 -38.04
C GLY A 28 1.29 -4.82 -37.32
N GLN A 29 0.52 -3.74 -37.35
CA GLN A 29 0.89 -2.48 -36.72
C GLN A 29 0.93 -2.58 -35.18
N ARG A 30 1.79 -1.78 -34.54
CA ARG A 30 1.93 -1.73 -33.07
C ARG A 30 0.88 -0.81 -32.45
N LEU A 31 -0.30 -1.36 -32.15
CA LEU A 31 -1.45 -0.61 -31.60
C LEU A 31 -1.50 -0.50 -30.06
N GLY A 32 -0.50 -1.03 -29.33
CA GLY A 32 -0.51 -0.98 -27.86
C GLY A 32 -1.48 -1.94 -27.15
N ASN A 33 -2.27 -2.74 -27.90
CA ASN A 33 -3.23 -3.72 -27.37
C ASN A 33 -2.64 -4.70 -26.33
N LYS A 34 -1.32 -4.97 -26.38
CA LYS A 34 -0.63 -5.79 -25.37
C LYS A 34 -0.76 -5.18 -23.98
N VAL A 35 -0.59 -3.87 -23.86
CA VAL A 35 -0.65 -3.15 -22.57
C VAL A 35 -2.09 -3.13 -22.06
N LEU A 36 -3.06 -2.86 -22.92
CA LEU A 36 -4.49 -2.82 -22.53
C LEU A 36 -5.04 -4.20 -22.13
N ARG A 37 -4.53 -5.29 -22.73
CA ARG A 37 -4.91 -6.66 -22.35
C ARG A 37 -4.26 -7.14 -21.06
N GLN A 38 -3.24 -6.46 -20.54
CA GLN A 38 -2.63 -6.85 -19.28
C GLN A 38 -3.64 -6.64 -18.15
N ARG A 39 -3.87 -7.70 -17.38
CA ARG A 39 -4.73 -7.63 -16.18
C ARG A 39 -4.07 -6.72 -15.15
N LEU A 40 -4.86 -5.84 -14.55
CA LEU A 40 -4.39 -4.96 -13.48
C LEU A 40 -3.95 -5.78 -12.27
N ARG A 41 -2.77 -5.46 -11.72
CA ARG A 41 -2.19 -6.11 -10.52
C ARG A 41 -2.31 -5.27 -9.25
N GLY A 42 -2.84 -4.05 -9.37
CA GLY A 42 -2.95 -3.09 -8.27
C GLY A 42 -3.59 -3.65 -7.00
N PRO A 43 -4.76 -4.31 -7.08
CA PRO A 43 -5.42 -4.89 -5.90
C PRO A 43 -4.55 -5.92 -5.17
N ALA A 44 -3.88 -6.81 -5.89
CA ALA A 44 -3.02 -7.83 -5.31
C ALA A 44 -1.79 -7.23 -4.61
N LEU A 45 -1.24 -6.14 -5.15
CA LEU A 45 -0.11 -5.43 -4.54
C LEU A 45 -0.54 -4.61 -3.32
N ALA A 46 -1.71 -3.96 -3.38
CA ALA A 46 -2.23 -3.16 -2.28
C ALA A 46 -2.50 -3.99 -1.01
N THR A 47 -2.82 -5.27 -1.17
CA THR A 47 -3.07 -6.21 -0.05
C THR A 47 -1.83 -6.94 0.44
N TYR A 48 -0.61 -6.48 0.09
CA TYR A 48 0.64 -7.15 0.49
C TYR A 48 0.78 -7.26 2.01
N TYR A 49 0.52 -6.16 2.74
CA TYR A 49 0.49 -6.20 4.19
C TYR A 49 -0.93 -6.49 4.70
N PRO A 50 -1.08 -7.37 5.71
CA PRO A 50 -2.38 -7.60 6.34
C PRO A 50 -2.99 -6.30 6.86
N ARG A 51 -4.31 -6.17 6.71
CA ARG A 51 -5.05 -5.04 7.29
C ARG A 51 -4.97 -5.12 8.82
N ARG A 52 -4.80 -3.98 9.49
CA ARG A 52 -4.95 -3.89 10.94
C ARG A 52 -6.42 -4.11 11.29
N VAL A 53 -6.74 -5.19 12.01
CA VAL A 53 -8.12 -5.60 12.33
C VAL A 53 -8.57 -5.04 13.68
N ALA A 54 -7.89 -5.44 14.76
CA ALA A 54 -8.16 -4.97 16.11
C ALA A 54 -6.84 -4.57 16.78
N THR A 55 -6.88 -3.50 17.56
CA THR A 55 -5.76 -3.03 18.40
C THR A 55 -6.21 -3.02 19.86
N PHE A 56 -5.27 -2.98 20.80
CA PHE A 56 -5.57 -2.87 22.22
C PHE A 56 -6.43 -1.64 22.54
N VAL A 57 -6.18 -0.52 21.84
CA VAL A 57 -6.98 0.71 21.94
C VAL A 57 -8.45 0.46 21.57
N ASN A 58 -8.71 -0.33 20.52
CA ASN A 58 -10.06 -0.69 20.13
C ASN A 58 -10.73 -1.55 21.21
N LEU A 59 -9.99 -2.49 21.80
CA LEU A 59 -10.47 -3.36 22.87
C LEU A 59 -10.86 -2.54 24.11
N LYS A 60 -10.00 -1.60 24.55
CA LYS A 60 -10.30 -0.71 25.69
C LYS A 60 -11.53 0.16 25.47
N ARG A 61 -11.77 0.61 24.23
CA ARG A 61 -12.97 1.37 23.88
C ARG A 61 -14.25 0.52 23.92
N MET A 62 -14.16 -0.75 23.54
CA MET A 62 -15.32 -1.66 23.54
C MET A 62 -15.77 -2.05 24.95
N TYR A 63 -14.86 -2.02 25.93
CA TYR A 63 -15.12 -2.46 27.30
C TYR A 63 -14.74 -1.38 28.33
N PRO A 64 -15.44 -0.22 28.35
CA PRO A 64 -15.07 0.92 29.19
C PRO A 64 -15.25 0.66 30.70
N GLY A 65 -16.05 -0.34 31.09
CA GLY A 65 -16.24 -0.73 32.49
C GLY A 65 -15.16 -1.66 33.04
N TYR A 66 -14.20 -2.07 32.20
CA TYR A 66 -13.09 -2.93 32.60
C TYR A 66 -11.78 -2.16 32.54
N GLU A 67 -10.98 -2.29 33.60
CA GLU A 67 -9.62 -1.77 33.60
C GLU A 67 -8.71 -2.76 32.85
N LEU A 68 -8.21 -2.30 31.70
CA LEU A 68 -7.38 -3.08 30.79
C LEU A 68 -5.98 -2.48 30.75
N TYR A 69 -4.98 -3.35 30.89
CA TYR A 69 -3.55 -3.02 31.00
C TYR A 69 -2.79 -3.49 29.75
N ASP A 70 -2.03 -2.58 29.12
CA ASP A 70 -1.21 -2.86 27.94
C ASP A 70 0.27 -2.93 28.37
N ASP A 71 0.75 -4.14 28.67
CA ASP A 71 2.09 -4.38 29.22
C ASP A 71 3.18 -3.65 28.43
N PHE A 72 3.11 -3.71 27.09
CA PHE A 72 4.12 -3.10 26.22
C PHE A 72 4.12 -1.56 26.30
N GLU A 73 2.95 -0.95 26.42
CA GLU A 73 2.85 0.50 26.55
C GLU A 73 3.30 0.97 27.93
N GLU A 74 2.99 0.22 28.97
CA GLU A 74 3.38 0.54 30.35
C GLU A 74 4.90 0.40 30.55
N ASP A 75 5.52 -0.67 30.04
CA ASP A 75 6.98 -0.82 29.99
C ASP A 75 7.65 0.36 29.26
N ARG A 76 7.05 0.79 28.15
CA ARG A 76 7.54 1.93 27.36
C ARG A 76 7.45 3.24 28.17
N LEU A 77 6.37 3.44 28.93
CA LEU A 77 6.16 4.60 29.78
C LEU A 77 7.12 4.62 30.97
N GLU A 78 7.33 3.48 31.63
CA GLU A 78 8.30 3.32 32.71
C GLU A 78 9.71 3.63 32.23
N HIS A 79 10.13 3.04 31.09
CA HIS A 79 11.43 3.31 30.50
C HIS A 79 11.63 4.80 30.20
N LEU A 80 10.59 5.49 29.69
CA LEU A 80 10.63 6.94 29.48
C LEU A 80 10.75 7.72 30.79
N GLN A 81 10.08 7.29 31.87
CA GLN A 81 10.16 7.92 33.18
C GLN A 81 11.55 7.78 33.79
N ILE A 82 12.16 6.60 33.71
CA ILE A 82 13.54 6.32 34.14
C ILE A 82 14.54 7.16 33.33
N ALA A 83 14.35 7.26 32.01
CA ALA A 83 15.22 8.09 31.18
C ALA A 83 15.13 9.58 31.58
N LYS A 84 13.91 10.08 31.84
CA LYS A 84 13.70 11.47 32.28
C LYS A 84 14.31 11.75 33.65
N SER A 85 14.19 10.83 34.62
CA SER A 85 14.73 11.02 35.97
C SER A 85 16.26 11.19 35.96
N ARG A 86 16.95 10.46 35.08
CA ARG A 86 18.41 10.54 34.89
C ARG A 86 18.88 11.70 33.98
N GLY A 87 17.95 12.55 33.52
CA GLY A 87 18.26 13.60 32.53
C GLY A 87 18.71 13.04 31.17
N LYS A 88 18.25 11.84 30.82
CA LYS A 88 18.49 11.15 29.54
C LYS A 88 17.25 11.10 28.64
N GLY A 89 16.17 11.77 29.02
CA GLY A 89 14.97 11.90 28.20
C GLY A 89 15.25 12.66 26.89
N ALA A 90 14.41 12.46 25.89
CA ALA A 90 14.53 13.18 24.62
C ALA A 90 14.49 14.71 24.83
N PRO A 91 15.32 15.49 24.11
CA PRO A 91 15.27 16.96 24.17
C PRO A 91 13.93 17.47 23.65
N LYS A 92 13.53 18.68 24.07
CA LYS A 92 12.29 19.33 23.60
C LYS A 92 12.29 19.43 22.06
N LYS A 93 11.20 18.99 21.43
CA LYS A 93 10.96 19.17 19.99
C LYS A 93 10.81 20.66 19.69
N LYS A 94 11.47 21.15 18.64
CA LYS A 94 11.30 22.52 18.15
C LYS A 94 9.98 22.65 17.40
N ASN A 95 9.22 23.70 17.67
CA ASN A 95 7.96 23.99 16.97
C ASN A 95 8.11 25.15 15.97
N SER A 96 9.20 25.91 16.03
CA SER A 96 9.51 26.99 15.08
C SER A 96 11.00 27.01 14.72
N LYS A 97 11.34 27.66 13.59
CA LYS A 97 12.72 27.74 13.09
C LYS A 97 13.66 28.51 14.05
N ASN A 98 13.14 29.51 14.75
CA ASN A 98 13.92 30.39 15.62
C ASN A 98 14.15 29.82 17.03
N GLU A 99 13.56 28.68 17.37
CA GLU A 99 13.79 28.03 18.67
C GLU A 99 15.18 27.37 18.75
N THR A 100 15.91 27.65 19.83
CA THR A 100 17.20 27.00 20.12
C THR A 100 16.97 25.66 20.84
N ARG A 101 17.75 24.62 20.48
CA ARG A 101 17.64 23.29 21.08
C ARG A 101 18.41 23.29 22.40
N ARG A 102 17.72 23.13 23.53
CA ARG A 102 18.37 22.83 24.82
C ARG A 102 18.29 21.33 25.07
N GLY A 103 19.45 20.69 25.21
CA GLY A 103 19.53 19.28 25.59
C GLY A 103 19.01 19.05 27.02
N PRO A 104 18.60 17.81 27.37
CA PRO A 104 18.26 17.49 28.74
C PRO A 104 19.48 17.70 29.65
N LYS A 105 19.30 18.41 30.77
CA LYS A 105 20.35 18.52 31.80
C LYS A 105 20.47 17.18 32.53
N LYS A 106 21.65 16.57 32.52
CA LYS A 106 21.95 15.36 33.29
C LYS A 106 21.74 15.68 34.78
N LYS A 107 20.76 15.04 35.41
CA LYS A 107 20.58 15.11 36.87
C LYS A 107 21.61 14.15 37.48
N ARG A 108 22.44 14.67 38.40
CA ARG A 108 23.39 13.87 39.17
C ARG A 108 22.64 13.10 40.25
#